data_AF-A0AAP3A812-F1
#
_entry.id   AF-A0AAP3A812-F1
#
_cell.length_a   1.000
_cell.length_b   1.000
_cell.length_c   1.000
_cell.angle_alpha   90.00
_cell.angle_beta   90.00
_cell.angle_gamma   90.00
#
_symmetry.space_group_name_H-M   'P 1'
#
loop_
_entity.id
_entity.type
_entity.pdbx_description
1 polymer ?
#
loop_
_entity_poly.entity_id
_entity_poly.type
_entity_poly.pdbx_seq_one_letter_code
_entity_poly.pdbx_strand_id
1 'polypeptide(L)'
;LRGYAPDISGVAHTTAKVTVTQMGRVIYETQVPAGPFRIQDIGDSVSGTLHVRIEEQNGQVQEYDVSTASMPFLTRPGQVRYKVTMG
;
A
#
# COMPACT_ATOMS: atom_id res chain seq x y z
N LEU A 1 -12.48 -5.45 13.85
CA LEU A 1 -11.09 -4.97 13.75
C LEU A 1 -11.04 -4.05 12.55
N ARG A 2 -10.81 -2.75 12.75
CA ARG A 2 -10.61 -1.83 11.61
C ARG A 2 -9.28 -2.19 10.96
N GLY A 3 -9.29 -2.42 9.64
CA GLY A 3 -8.11 -2.76 8.87
C GLY A 3 -7.06 -1.66 8.98
N TYR A 4 -5.80 -2.05 8.99
CA TYR A 4 -4.69 -1.11 8.81
C TYR A 4 -4.54 -0.91 7.31
N ALA A 5 -4.94 0.25 6.80
CA ALA A 5 -4.62 0.65 5.44
C ALA A 5 -3.19 1.23 5.44
N PRO A 6 -2.25 0.67 4.68
CA PRO A 6 -0.92 1.25 4.55
C PRO A 6 -1.01 2.62 3.89
N ASP A 7 -0.45 3.64 4.54
CA ASP A 7 -0.32 4.98 3.97
C ASP A 7 0.82 4.99 2.94
N ILE A 8 0.48 5.26 1.68
CA ILE A 8 1.47 5.51 0.63
C ILE A 8 1.62 7.03 0.49
N SER A 9 2.78 7.55 0.86
CA SER A 9 3.12 8.96 0.74
C SER A 9 4.30 9.17 -0.20
N GLY A 10 4.21 10.20 -1.04
CA GLY A 10 5.27 10.60 -1.95
C GLY A 10 5.16 12.07 -2.33
N VAL A 11 6.08 12.53 -3.17
CA VAL A 11 6.07 13.88 -3.74
C VAL A 11 6.14 13.74 -5.24
N ALA A 12 5.13 14.27 -5.94
CA ALA A 12 5.11 14.35 -7.39
C ALA A 12 5.60 15.74 -7.82
N HIS A 13 6.54 15.81 -8.77
CA HIS A 13 7.01 17.11 -9.27
C HIS A 13 6.02 17.75 -10.25
N THR A 14 5.23 16.94 -10.93
CA THR A 14 4.19 17.34 -11.88
C THR A 14 2.90 16.57 -11.62
N THR A 15 1.83 16.87 -12.38
CA THR A 15 0.63 16.02 -12.37
C THR A 15 1.04 14.59 -12.72
N ALA A 16 0.71 13.65 -11.83
CA ALA A 16 1.19 12.28 -11.94
C ALA A 16 0.05 11.28 -11.81
N LYS A 17 0.15 10.19 -12.56
CA LYS A 17 -0.73 9.03 -12.43
C LYS A 17 -0.06 8.02 -11.50
N VAL A 18 -0.70 7.75 -10.36
CA VAL A 18 -0.23 6.77 -9.39
C VAL A 18 -0.99 5.48 -9.59
N THR A 19 -0.26 4.43 -9.96
CA THR A 19 -0.77 3.08 -10.15
C THR A 19 -0.15 2.18 -9.10
N VAL A 20 -0.98 1.52 -8.31
CA VAL A 20 -0.55 0.57 -7.30
C VAL A 20 -0.89 -0.83 -7.76
N THR A 21 0.12 -1.67 -7.82
CA THR A 21 0.02 -3.06 -8.25
C THR A 21 0.46 -4.01 -7.14
N GLN A 22 -0.21 -5.15 -7.04
CA GLN A 22 0.10 -6.19 -6.07
C GLN A 22 0.05 -7.53 -6.79
N MET A 23 1.15 -8.30 -6.74
CA MET A 23 1.25 -9.59 -7.43
C MET A 23 0.85 -9.53 -8.92
N GLY A 24 1.17 -8.43 -9.60
CA GLY A 24 0.83 -8.20 -11.01
C GLY A 24 -0.59 -7.71 -11.30
N ARG A 25 -1.41 -7.47 -10.26
CA ARG A 25 -2.77 -6.91 -10.40
C ARG A 25 -2.81 -5.45 -9.97
N VAL A 26 -3.39 -4.58 -10.80
CA VAL A 26 -3.70 -3.19 -10.40
C VAL A 26 -4.82 -3.22 -9.37
N ILE A 27 -4.52 -2.74 -8.16
CA ILE A 27 -5.48 -2.67 -7.04
C ILE A 27 -6.00 -1.26 -6.81
N TYR A 28 -5.25 -0.26 -7.24
CA TYR A 28 -5.58 1.15 -7.06
C TYR A 28 -4.94 1.97 -8.17
N GLU A 29 -5.68 2.91 -8.73
CA GLU A 29 -5.21 3.83 -9.76
C GLU A 29 -5.85 5.19 -9.53
N THR A 30 -5.03 6.24 -9.39
CA THR A 30 -5.52 7.60 -9.23
C THR A 30 -4.59 8.61 -9.88
N GLN A 31 -5.10 9.80 -10.19
CA GLN A 31 -4.27 10.92 -10.64
C GLN A 31 -4.13 11.92 -9.49
N VAL A 32 -2.88 12.31 -9.22
CA VAL A 32 -2.54 13.29 -8.19
C VAL A 32 -1.99 14.56 -8.83
N PRO A 33 -2.33 15.74 -8.29
CA PRO A 33 -1.71 16.98 -8.72
C PRO A 33 -0.24 17.04 -8.32
N ALA A 34 0.52 17.97 -8.91
CA ALA A 34 1.89 18.25 -8.50
C ALA A 34 1.95 18.66 -7.01
N GLY A 35 2.85 18.04 -6.26
CA GLY A 35 3.05 18.29 -4.85
C GLY A 35 3.10 17.02 -4.00
N PRO A 36 3.14 17.18 -2.66
CA PRO A 36 3.06 16.06 -1.73
C PRO A 36 1.67 15.43 -1.80
N PHE A 37 1.62 14.10 -1.91
CA PHE A 37 0.38 13.36 -1.92
C PHE A 37 0.43 12.21 -0.92
N ARG A 38 -0.74 11.82 -0.44
CA ARG A 38 -0.91 10.66 0.43
C ARG A 38 -2.13 9.87 -0.01
N ILE A 39 -1.96 8.57 -0.20
CA ILE A 39 -3.00 7.63 -0.55
C ILE A 39 -3.22 6.72 0.65
N GLN A 40 -4.38 6.85 1.29
CA GLN A 40 -4.80 6.05 2.46
C GLN A 40 -5.91 5.06 2.10
N ASP A 41 -6.49 5.18 0.90
CA ASP A 41 -7.69 4.44 0.47
C ASP A 41 -7.34 3.15 -0.28
N ILE A 42 -6.19 2.56 0.05
CA ILE A 42 -5.81 1.25 -0.46
C ILE A 42 -6.50 0.24 0.43
N GLY A 43 -7.49 -0.46 -0.12
CA GLY A 43 -8.47 -1.24 0.64
C GLY A 43 -7.90 -2.05 1.81
N ASP A 44 -8.67 -2.12 2.90
CA ASP A 44 -8.33 -2.70 4.21
C ASP A 44 -7.75 -4.13 4.22
N SER A 45 -7.82 -4.84 3.09
CA SER A 45 -7.41 -6.23 2.92
C SER A 45 -6.06 -6.40 2.21
N VAL A 46 -5.27 -5.33 2.04
CA VAL A 46 -4.00 -5.43 1.30
C VAL A 46 -2.84 -5.86 2.22
N SER A 47 -2.31 -7.05 1.96
CA SER A 47 -1.18 -7.64 2.69
C SER A 47 -0.03 -8.04 1.74
N GLY A 48 1.22 -7.73 2.10
CA GLY A 48 2.41 -8.11 1.33
C GLY A 48 3.17 -6.92 0.74
N THR A 49 3.75 -7.10 -0.45
CA THR A 49 4.48 -6.05 -1.16
C THR A 49 3.57 -5.37 -2.17
N LEU A 50 3.52 -4.04 -2.12
CA LEU A 50 2.82 -3.15 -3.04
C LEU A 50 3.87 -2.52 -3.96
N HIS A 51 3.69 -2.68 -5.26
CA HIS A 51 4.51 -2.02 -6.27
C HIS A 51 3.80 -0.72 -6.66
N VAL A 52 4.40 0.42 -6.33
CA VAL A 52 3.85 1.73 -6.66
C VAL A 52 4.59 2.28 -7.87
N ARG A 53 3.84 2.62 -8.90
CA ARG A 53 4.33 3.29 -10.11
C ARG A 53 3.70 4.66 -10.20
N ILE A 54 4.53 5.70 -10.23
CA ILE A 54 4.15 7.09 -10.42
C ILE A 54 4.62 7.51 -11.80
N GLU A 55 3.67 7.80 -12.68
CA GLU A 55 3.95 8.28 -14.03
C GLU A 55 3.63 9.76 -14.11
N GLU A 56 4.69 10.58 -14.15
CA GLU A 56 4.61 12.03 -14.23
C GLU A 56 4.32 12.51 -15.67
N GLN A 57 3.65 13.65 -15.81
CA GLN A 57 3.36 14.25 -17.13
C GLN A 57 4.60 14.64 -17.93
N ASN A 58 5.73 14.86 -17.27
CA ASN A 58 7.02 15.10 -17.93
C ASN A 58 7.64 13.81 -18.54
N GLY A 59 6.98 12.66 -18.40
CA GLY A 59 7.44 11.35 -18.87
C GLY A 59 8.36 10.63 -17.89
N GLN A 60 8.63 11.19 -16.71
CA GLN A 60 9.34 10.46 -15.66
C GLN A 60 8.44 9.39 -15.06
N VAL A 61 9.01 8.21 -14.87
CA VAL A 61 8.36 7.12 -14.16
C VAL A 61 9.17 6.83 -12.92
N GLN A 62 8.55 6.91 -11.76
CA GLN A 62 9.13 6.49 -10.50
C GLN A 62 8.45 5.22 -10.04
N GLU A 63 9.23 4.18 -9.77
CA GLU A 63 8.74 2.90 -9.27
C GLU A 63 9.41 2.60 -7.95
N TYR A 64 8.61 2.22 -6.95
CA TYR A 64 9.13 1.80 -5.66
C TYR A 64 8.20 0.78 -5.00
N ASP A 65 8.83 -0.09 -4.21
CA ASP A 65 8.15 -1.18 -3.53
C ASP A 65 7.87 -0.77 -2.08
N VAL A 66 6.59 -0.68 -1.75
CA VAL A 66 6.13 -0.48 -0.38
C VAL A 66 5.80 -1.85 0.20
N SER A 67 6.64 -2.32 1.12
CA SER A 67 6.25 -3.47 1.93
C SER A 67 5.24 -2.99 2.97
N THR A 68 3.96 -3.38 2.83
CA THR A 68 3.02 -3.26 3.95
C THR A 68 3.39 -4.35 4.95
N ALA A 69 4.35 -4.01 5.82
CA ALA A 69 4.61 -4.81 6.99
C ALA A 69 3.34 -4.74 7.83
N SER A 70 2.51 -5.78 7.77
CA SER A 70 1.57 -6.04 8.86
C SER A 70 2.46 -6.11 10.10
N MET A 71 2.37 -5.14 11.02
CA MET A 71 3.08 -5.23 12.27
C MET A 71 2.81 -6.64 12.81
N PRO A 72 3.83 -7.50 12.97
CA PRO A 72 3.62 -8.79 13.60
C PRO A 72 3.05 -8.42 14.96
N PHE A 73 1.84 -8.90 15.24
CA PHE A 73 1.13 -8.64 16.47
C PHE A 73 2.15 -8.60 17.62
N LEU A 74 2.38 -7.41 18.20
CA LEU A 74 2.93 -7.33 19.53
C LEU A 74 1.83 -7.86 20.44
N THR A 75 1.66 -9.19 20.45
CA THR A 75 0.93 -9.87 21.50
C THR A 75 1.62 -9.44 22.78
N ARG A 76 0.87 -8.77 23.66
CA ARG A 76 1.28 -8.58 25.04
C ARG A 76 1.82 -9.94 25.54
N PRO A 77 3.00 -10.00 26.16
CA PRO A 77 3.54 -11.26 26.68
C PRO A 77 2.44 -12.00 27.48
N GLY A 78 2.11 -13.23 27.08
CA GLY A 78 1.15 -14.08 27.80
C GLY A 78 -0.18 -14.43 27.09
N GLN A 79 -0.41 -14.05 25.82
CA GLN A 79 -1.57 -14.57 25.09
C GLN A 79 -1.18 -15.52 23.95
N VAL A 80 -1.62 -16.77 24.08
CA VAL A 80 -1.50 -17.82 23.05
C VAL A 80 -2.84 -17.90 22.32
N ARG A 81 -2.83 -17.71 20.99
CA ARG A 81 -3.97 -17.98 20.12
C ARG A 81 -3.68 -19.22 19.29
N TYR A 82 -4.52 -20.25 19.44
CA TYR A 82 -4.50 -21.46 18.64
C TYR A 82 -5.78 -21.51 17.78
N LYS A 83 -5.68 -21.99 16.54
CA LYS A 83 -6.83 -22.22 15.66
C LYS A 83 -6.78 -23.69 15.21
N VAL A 84 -7.66 -24.52 15.78
CA VAL A 84 -7.89 -25.89 15.28
C VAL A 84 -8.87 -25.77 14.10
N THR A 85 -8.50 -26.32 12.96
CA THR A 85 -9.45 -26.65 11.89
C THR A 85 -9.52 -28.17 11.81
N MET A 86 -10.70 -28.73 12.00
CA MET A 86 -10.98 -30.15 11.70
C MET A 86 -11.77 -30.18 10.39
N GLY A 87 -11.25 -30.91 9.42
CA GLY A 87 -11.93 -31.23 8.15
C GLY A 87 -12.45 -32.66 8.17
#